data_AF-A0AAV4ALT1-F1
#
_entry.id   AF-A0AAV4ALT1-F1
#
_cell.length_a   1.000
_cell.length_b   1.000
_cell.length_c   1.000
_cell.angle_alpha   90.00
_cell.angle_beta   90.00
_cell.angle_gamma   90.00
#
_symmetry.space_group_name_H-M   'P 1'
#
loop_
_entity.id
_entity.type
_entity.pdbx_description
1 polymer ?
#
loop_
_entity_poly.entity_id
_entity_poly.type
_entity_poly.pdbx_seq_one_letter_code
_entity_poly.pdbx_strand_id
1 'polypeptide(L)'
;MWRFSCVRNYLNPTFPGRRIGRRGPVEWPPRSPDLSPLDYFPWRHLKLKAVVYQNLPRTPDDLKDAIVTECQKIITEILKE
;
A
#
# COMPACT_ATOMS: atom_id res chain seq x y z
N MET A 1 9.29 25.73 7.13
CA MET A 1 9.42 24.30 6.78
C MET A 1 8.67 23.47 7.85
N TRP A 2 7.34 23.33 7.76
CA TRP A 2 6.48 22.94 8.90
C TRP A 2 5.49 21.79 8.65
N ARG A 3 5.67 20.98 7.59
CA ARG A 3 4.61 20.05 7.13
C ARG A 3 4.84 18.56 7.48
N PHE A 4 5.98 18.20 8.05
CA PHE A 4 6.31 16.79 8.38
C PHE A 4 5.95 16.37 9.82
N SER A 5 5.74 17.31 10.74
CA SER A 5 5.50 17.01 12.17
C SER A 5 4.06 16.57 12.44
N CYS A 6 3.06 17.24 11.88
CA CYS A 6 1.64 16.92 12.11
C CYS A 6 1.27 15.50 11.67
N VAL A 7 1.72 15.08 10.49
CA VAL A 7 1.45 13.73 9.97
C VAL A 7 2.07 12.65 10.85
N ARG A 8 3.31 12.87 11.34
CA ARG A 8 3.96 11.91 12.25
C ARG A 8 3.27 11.85 13.61
N ASN A 9 2.83 13.00 14.13
CA ASN A 9 2.11 13.06 15.40
C ASN A 9 0.77 12.31 15.34
N TYR A 10 0.13 12.26 14.18
CA TYR A 10 -1.08 11.46 13.98
C TYR A 10 -0.77 9.97 13.75
N LEU A 11 0.20 9.65 12.90
CA LEU A 11 0.47 8.25 12.50
C LEU A 11 1.18 7.43 13.57
N ASN A 12 2.04 8.04 14.40
CA ASN A 12 2.74 7.33 15.47
C ASN A 12 1.80 6.68 16.50
N PRO A 13 0.80 7.39 17.08
CA PRO A 13 -0.16 6.77 17.98
C PRO A 13 -1.15 5.85 17.25
N THR A 14 -1.52 6.17 16.00
CA THR A 14 -2.48 5.35 15.24
C THR A 14 -1.89 4.02 14.77
N PHE A 15 -0.58 3.99 14.45
CA PHE A 15 0.12 2.82 13.92
C PHE A 15 1.47 2.60 14.64
N PRO A 16 1.44 2.27 15.94
CA PRO A 16 2.65 2.12 16.74
C PRO A 16 3.51 0.98 16.18
N GLY A 17 4.80 1.25 15.96
CA GLY A 17 5.74 0.25 15.44
C GLY A 17 5.54 -0.15 13.97
N ARG A 18 4.50 0.35 13.29
CA ARG A 18 4.13 -0.06 11.93
C ARG A 18 4.30 1.04 10.88
N ARG A 19 4.77 2.22 11.28
CA ARG A 19 4.99 3.35 10.38
C ARG A 19 6.21 3.10 9.48
N ILE A 20 5.96 2.98 8.18
CA ILE A 20 6.99 2.93 7.14
C ILE A 20 7.38 4.37 6.78
N GLY A 21 8.67 4.69 6.85
CA GLY A 21 9.21 6.01 6.47
C GLY A 21 10.38 6.48 7.35
N ARG A 22 10.94 7.64 7.02
CA ARG A 22 12.11 8.20 7.72
C ARG A 22 11.89 8.30 9.23
N ARG A 23 12.89 7.88 10.03
CA ARG A 23 12.86 7.83 11.51
C ARG A 23 11.72 6.95 12.08
N GLY A 24 11.30 5.94 11.32
CA GLY A 24 10.41 4.88 11.79
C GLY A 24 11.19 3.76 12.50
N PRO A 25 10.51 2.72 12.99
CA PRO A 25 11.15 1.56 13.63
C PRO A 25 12.17 0.87 12.72
N VAL A 26 11.89 0.85 11.42
CA VAL A 26 12.84 0.53 10.36
C VAL A 26 13.12 1.83 9.61
N GLU A 27 14.39 2.24 9.52
CA GLU A 27 14.76 3.43 8.76
C GLU A 27 14.72 3.15 7.26
N TRP A 28 13.80 3.82 6.57
CA TRP A 28 13.71 3.77 5.11
C TRP A 28 14.37 5.01 4.49
N PRO A 29 15.20 4.84 3.45
CA PRO A 29 15.83 5.95 2.75
C PRO A 29 14.80 6.87 2.08
N PRO A 30 15.14 8.15 1.87
CA PRO A 30 14.25 9.11 1.22
C PRO A 30 13.95 8.70 -0.23
N ARG A 31 12.67 8.77 -0.62
CA ARG A 31 12.17 8.53 -1.99
C ARG A 31 12.46 7.11 -2.52
N SER A 32 12.26 6.09 -1.69
CA SER A 32 12.41 4.70 -2.12
C SER A 32 11.07 3.95 -2.14
N PRO A 33 10.14 4.31 -3.05
CA PRO A 33 8.91 3.54 -3.24
C PRO A 33 9.21 2.11 -3.67
N ASP A 34 10.33 1.86 -4.35
CA ASP A 34 10.76 0.53 -4.77
C ASP A 34 11.16 -0.40 -3.61
N LEU A 35 11.44 0.18 -2.43
CA LEU A 35 11.84 -0.57 -1.25
C LEU A 35 10.65 -0.88 -0.33
N SER A 36 9.54 -0.18 -0.49
CA SER A 36 8.30 -0.48 0.23
C SER A 36 7.72 -1.79 -0.33
N PRO A 37 7.60 -2.87 0.48
CA PRO A 37 7.08 -4.14 -0.01
C PRO A 37 5.67 -4.00 -0.61
N LEU A 38 4.88 -3.06 -0.07
CA LEU A 38 3.53 -2.75 -0.51
C LEU A 38 3.49 -2.03 -1.87
N ASP A 39 4.43 -1.13 -2.12
CA ASP A 39 4.51 -0.36 -3.36
C ASP A 39 5.18 -1.16 -4.49
N TYR A 40 6.16 -2.01 -4.17
CA TYR A 40 6.88 -2.82 -5.15
C TYR A 40 6.02 -3.95 -5.70
N PHE A 41 5.35 -4.70 -4.82
CA PHE A 41 4.73 -5.98 -5.18
C PHE A 41 3.20 -5.92 -5.28
N PRO A 42 2.42 -5.71 -4.19
CA PRO A 42 0.96 -5.64 -4.26
C PRO A 42 0.45 -4.52 -5.15
N TRP A 43 1.00 -3.30 -5.01
CA TRP A 43 0.54 -2.15 -5.81
C TRP A 43 0.77 -2.36 -7.31
N ARG A 44 1.94 -2.89 -7.68
CA ARG A 44 2.25 -3.23 -9.07
C ARG A 44 1.31 -4.31 -9.61
N HIS A 45 1.01 -5.34 -8.82
CA HIS A 45 0.10 -6.42 -9.19
C HIS A 45 -1.35 -5.93 -9.36
N LEU A 46 -1.85 -5.18 -8.38
CA LEU A 46 -3.20 -4.60 -8.39
C LEU A 46 -3.40 -3.64 -9.55
N LYS A 47 -2.41 -2.78 -9.83
CA LYS A 47 -2.50 -1.85 -10.96
C LYS A 47 -2.57 -2.59 -12.29
N LEU A 48 -1.78 -3.65 -12.46
CA LEU A 48 -1.73 -4.44 -13.70
C LEU A 48 -2.97 -5.31 -13.91
N LYS A 49 -3.51 -5.95 -12.86
CA LYS A 49 -4.65 -6.88 -12.98
C LYS A 49 -6.01 -6.24 -12.71
N ALA A 50 -6.14 -5.41 -11.67
CA ALA A 50 -7.43 -4.96 -11.17
C ALA A 50 -7.96 -3.71 -11.89
N VAL A 51 -7.12 -2.70 -12.13
CA VAL A 51 -7.61 -1.34 -12.43
C VAL A 51 -7.33 -0.88 -13.86
N VAL A 52 -6.20 -1.24 -14.47
CA VAL A 52 -5.76 -0.59 -15.73
C VAL A 52 -6.09 -1.39 -16.99
N TYR A 53 -6.24 -2.72 -16.92
CA TYR A 53 -6.27 -3.54 -18.15
C TYR A 53 -7.43 -4.52 -18.31
N GLN A 54 -8.20 -4.86 -17.28
CA GLN A 54 -9.21 -5.93 -17.39
C GLN A 54 -10.65 -5.47 -17.17
N ASN A 55 -10.95 -4.71 -16.12
CA ASN A 55 -12.30 -4.23 -15.85
C ASN A 55 -12.22 -2.82 -15.26
N LEU A 56 -12.49 -1.78 -16.06
CA LEU A 56 -12.59 -0.43 -15.52
C LEU A 56 -13.81 -0.38 -14.57
N PRO A 57 -13.60 -0.17 -13.26
CA PRO A 57 -14.71 -0.04 -12.34
C PRO A 57 -15.51 1.22 -12.68
N ARG A 58 -16.83 1.09 -12.69
CA ARG A 58 -17.74 2.19 -13.08
C ARG A 58 -18.13 3.04 -11.88
N THR A 59 -18.04 2.45 -10.68
CA THR A 59 -18.33 3.12 -9.41
C THR A 59 -17.18 2.94 -8.40
N PRO A 60 -17.12 3.78 -7.36
CA PRO A 60 -16.14 3.62 -6.27
C PRO A 60 -16.28 2.29 -5.53
N ASP A 61 -17.48 1.73 -5.45
CA ASP A 61 -17.71 0.46 -4.76
C ASP A 61 -17.24 -0.73 -5.61
N ASP A 62 -17.44 -0.69 -6.93
CA ASP A 62 -16.84 -1.68 -7.86
C ASP A 62 -15.32 -1.70 -7.74
N LEU A 63 -14.70 -0.52 -7.58
CA LEU A 63 -13.26 -0.41 -7.41
C LEU A 63 -12.80 -1.03 -6.08
N LYS A 64 -13.54 -0.81 -4.98
CA LYS A 64 -13.23 -1.42 -3.68
C LYS A 64 -13.34 -2.94 -3.77
N ASP A 65 -14.42 -3.45 -4.34
CA ASP A 65 -14.68 -4.89 -4.46
C ASP A 65 -13.62 -5.57 -5.33
N ALA A 66 -13.22 -4.92 -6.43
CA ALA A 66 -12.12 -5.39 -7.28
C ALA A 66 -10.78 -5.43 -6.53
N ILE A 67 -10.44 -4.38 -5.77
CA ILE A 67 -9.21 -4.34 -4.97
C ILE A 67 -9.22 -5.44 -3.91
N VAL A 68 -10.32 -5.63 -3.18
CA VAL A 68 -10.44 -6.66 -2.14
C VAL A 68 -10.29 -8.06 -2.74
N THR A 69 -10.97 -8.32 -3.86
CA THR A 69 -10.91 -9.61 -4.56
C THR A 69 -9.49 -9.94 -5.02
N GLU A 70 -8.80 -8.99 -5.66
CA GLU A 70 -7.43 -9.22 -6.13
C GLU A 70 -6.42 -9.34 -4.97
N CYS A 71 -6.61 -8.59 -3.87
CA CYS A 71 -5.82 -8.78 -2.65
C CYS A 71 -5.97 -10.20 -2.08
N GLN A 72 -7.18 -10.76 -2.06
CA GLN A 72 -7.42 -12.14 -1.61
C GLN A 72 -6.73 -13.17 -2.51
N LYS A 73 -6.68 -12.94 -3.82
CA LYS A 73 -5.95 -13.78 -4.77
C LYS A 73 -4.44 -13.71 -4.53
N ILE A 74 -3.87 -12.51 -4.36
CA ILE A 74 -2.44 -12.35 -4.05
C ILE A 74 -2.06 -13.12 -2.78
N ILE A 75 -2.89 -13.03 -1.73
CA ILE A 75 -2.67 -13.75 -0.47
C ILE A 75 -2.73 -15.26 -0.70
N THR A 76 -3.67 -15.73 -1.52
CA THR A 76 -3.91 -17.16 -1.76
C THR A 76 -2.87 -17.80 -2.68
N GLU A 77 -2.42 -17.09 -3.71
CA GLU A 77 -1.55 -17.62 -4.77
C GLU A 77 -0.06 -17.40 -4.50
N ILE A 78 0.30 -16.36 -3.73
CA ILE A 78 1.70 -15.89 -3.67
C ILE A 78 2.27 -15.92 -2.24
N LEU A 79 1.42 -15.83 -1.21
CA LEU A 79 1.83 -15.78 0.19
C LEU A 79 1.46 -17.03 1.00
N LYS A 80 0.92 -18.07 0.33
CA LYS A 80 0.79 -19.41 0.94
C LYS A 80 2.06 -20.19 0.68
N GLU A 81 2.75 -20.57 1.77
CA GLU A 81 3.80 -21.60 1.77
C GLU A 81 3.27 -22.95 1.28
#